data_AF-A0A382UEI6-F1
#
_entry.id   AF-A0A382UEI6-F1
#
_cell.length_a   1.000
_cell.length_b   1.000
_cell.length_c   1.000
_cell.angle_alpha   90.00
_cell.angle_beta   90.00
_cell.angle_gamma   90.00
#
_symmetry.space_group_name_H-M   'P 1'
#
loop_
_entity.id
_entity.type
_entity.pdbx_description
1 polymer ?
#
loop_
_entity_poly.entity_id
_entity_poly.type
_entity_poly.pdbx_seq_one_letter_code
_entity_poly.pdbx_strand_id
1 'polypeptide(L)'
;MLILLSPAKSLDFETPASVKTADTPRFLDEQTASLITTLRRKKASELAKLMDLSGRLAELNHDRFQQFDADLIHTGVSGSKASDGPLRVKQAMWA
;
A
#
# COMPACT_ATOMS: atom_id res chain seq x y z
N MET A 1 -5.06 22.82 14.40
CA MET A 1 -5.95 22.76 13.20
C MET A 1 -5.75 21.42 12.53
N LEU A 2 -6.81 20.74 12.10
CA LEU A 2 -6.77 19.48 11.36
C LEU A 2 -7.41 19.68 9.99
N ILE A 3 -6.73 19.24 8.93
CA ILE A 3 -7.21 19.28 7.54
C ILE A 3 -7.39 17.84 7.06
N LEU A 4 -8.51 17.57 6.39
CA LEU A 4 -8.79 16.28 5.76
C LEU A 4 -8.76 16.45 4.23
N LEU A 5 -7.98 15.60 3.56
CA LEU A 5 -7.87 15.56 2.10
C LEU A 5 -8.29 14.19 1.59
N SER A 6 -8.86 14.16 0.39
CA SER A 6 -9.11 12.90 -0.30
C SER A 6 -7.80 12.33 -0.86
N PRO A 7 -7.64 11.00 -0.92
CA PRO A 7 -6.49 10.38 -1.54
C PRO A 7 -6.51 10.53 -3.07
N ALA A 8 -5.34 10.38 -3.70
CA ALA A 8 -5.21 10.32 -5.15
C ALA A 8 -5.36 8.88 -5.66
N LYS A 9 -5.77 8.73 -6.94
CA LYS A 9 -5.79 7.43 -7.63
C LYS A 9 -4.44 7.09 -8.27
N SER A 10 -3.70 8.11 -8.70
CA SER A 10 -2.37 8.00 -9.29
C SER A 10 -1.29 8.06 -8.22
N LEU A 11 -0.25 7.26 -8.37
CA LEU A 11 0.89 7.21 -7.46
C LEU A 11 2.17 7.52 -8.24
N ASP A 12 3.06 8.31 -7.67
CA ASP A 12 4.38 8.61 -8.20
C ASP A 12 5.45 8.03 -7.27
N PHE A 13 6.27 7.14 -7.82
CA PHE A 13 7.38 6.48 -7.12
C PHE A 13 8.75 6.80 -7.74
N GLU A 14 8.77 7.63 -8.78
CA GLU A 14 9.98 8.03 -9.49
C GLU A 14 10.59 9.29 -8.87
N THR A 15 9.73 10.22 -8.42
CA THR A 15 10.17 11.41 -7.72
C THR A 15 10.77 11.04 -6.36
N PRO A 16 12.03 11.41 -6.06
CA PRO A 16 12.63 11.19 -4.75
C PRO A 16 11.83 11.91 -3.65
N ALA A 17 11.64 11.23 -2.51
CA ALA A 17 10.99 11.85 -1.36
C ALA A 17 11.83 13.02 -0.83
N SER A 18 11.18 14.16 -0.60
CA SER A 18 11.82 15.34 0.01
C SER A 18 12.16 15.14 1.50
N VAL A 19 11.65 14.07 2.12
CA VAL A 19 11.82 13.72 3.53
C VAL A 19 12.62 12.42 3.68
N LYS A 20 13.42 12.34 4.74
CA LYS A 20 14.28 11.18 5.03
C LYS A 20 13.66 10.18 6.01
N THR A 21 12.63 10.60 6.74
CA THR A 21 11.96 9.80 7.77
C THR A 21 10.51 9.54 7.38
N ALA A 22 10.01 8.37 7.75
CA ALA A 22 8.62 7.97 7.59
C ALA A 22 8.13 7.30 8.87
N ASP A 23 6.85 7.48 9.17
CA ASP A 23 6.17 6.83 10.30
C ASP A 23 5.32 5.65 9.81
N THR A 24 4.94 4.77 10.74
CA THR A 24 4.09 3.62 10.45
C THR A 24 2.60 4.01 10.48
N PRO A 25 1.79 3.64 9.47
CA PRO A 25 0.35 3.86 9.50
C PRO A 25 -0.33 3.17 10.69
N ARG A 26 -1.28 3.87 11.32
CA ARG A 26 -1.94 3.42 12.56
C ARG A 26 -2.84 2.18 12.40
N PHE A 27 -3.35 1.91 11.20
CA PHE A 27 -4.43 0.94 10.95
C PHE A 27 -3.99 -0.28 10.14
N LEU A 28 -2.72 -0.68 10.27
CA LEU A 28 -2.18 -1.84 9.54
C LEU A 28 -2.73 -3.18 10.05
N ASP A 29 -2.92 -3.32 11.36
CA ASP A 29 -3.15 -4.62 12.00
C ASP A 29 -4.46 -5.30 11.58
N GLU A 30 -5.61 -4.71 11.91
CA GLU A 30 -6.91 -5.36 11.68
C GLU A 30 -7.57 -4.83 10.39
N GLN A 31 -7.60 -3.51 10.21
CA GLN A 31 -8.36 -2.90 9.12
C GLN A 31 -7.70 -3.13 7.76
N THR A 32 -6.41 -2.82 7.63
CA THR A 32 -5.68 -3.02 6.37
C THR A 32 -5.56 -4.51 6.05
N ALA A 33 -5.27 -5.35 7.04
CA ALA A 33 -5.17 -6.80 6.86
C ALA A 33 -6.44 -7.45 6.34
N SER A 34 -7.59 -7.09 6.91
CA SER A 34 -8.91 -7.58 6.48
C SER A 34 -9.19 -7.21 5.03
N LEU A 35 -8.85 -5.97 4.64
CA LEU A 35 -9.03 -5.47 3.28
C LEU A 35 -8.12 -6.21 2.29
N ILE A 36 -6.82 -6.28 2.56
CA ILE A 36 -5.83 -6.95 1.69
C ILE A 36 -6.16 -8.43 1.53
N THR A 37 -6.51 -9.10 2.63
CA THR A 37 -6.90 -10.52 2.63
C THR A 37 -8.13 -10.76 1.74
N THR A 38 -9.07 -9.82 1.71
CA THR A 38 -10.25 -9.90 0.85
C THR A 38 -9.92 -9.62 -0.62
N LEU A 39 -9.08 -8.62 -0.90
CA LEU A 39 -8.72 -8.21 -2.25
C LEU A 39 -7.80 -9.24 -2.94
N ARG A 40 -6.90 -9.90 -2.21
CA ARG A 40 -6.03 -10.98 -2.71
C ARG A 40 -6.79 -12.19 -3.26
N ARG A 41 -8.02 -12.43 -2.80
CA ARG A 41 -8.84 -13.55 -3.28
C ARG A 41 -9.58 -13.24 -4.58
N LYS A 42 -9.61 -11.97 -5.01
CA LYS A 42 -10.33 -11.55 -6.22
C LYS A 42 -9.43 -11.70 -7.44
N LYS A 43 -9.99 -12.18 -8.55
CA LYS A 43 -9.32 -12.17 -9.85
C LYS A 43 -9.27 -10.76 -10.42
N ALA A 44 -8.30 -10.48 -11.30
CA ALA A 44 -8.19 -9.20 -11.99
C ALA A 44 -9.49 -8.79 -12.71
N SER A 45 -10.20 -9.74 -13.33
CA SER A 45 -11.49 -9.46 -13.99
C SER A 45 -12.62 -9.09 -13.02
N GLU A 46 -12.59 -9.59 -11.78
CA GLU A 46 -13.52 -9.21 -10.73
C GLU A 46 -13.19 -7.82 -10.19
N LEU A 47 -11.90 -7.51 -10.06
CA LEU A 47 -11.42 -6.17 -9.68
C LEU A 47 -11.79 -5.13 -10.74
N ALA A 48 -11.65 -5.46 -12.03
CA ALA A 48 -12.03 -4.59 -13.13
C ALA A 48 -13.51 -4.16 -13.04
N LYS A 49 -14.41 -5.11 -12.76
CA LYS A 49 -15.84 -4.84 -12.59
C LYS A 49 -16.15 -4.09 -11.30
N LEU A 50 -15.51 -4.49 -10.19
CA LEU A 50 -15.75 -3.91 -8.87
C LEU A 50 -15.32 -2.44 -8.80
N MET A 51 -14.18 -2.12 -9.40
CA MET A 51 -13.54 -0.81 -9.31
C MET A 51 -13.71 0.03 -10.58
N ASP A 52 -14.45 -0.47 -11.57
CA ASP A 52 -14.64 0.15 -12.89
C ASP A 52 -13.29 0.53 -13.56
N LEU A 53 -12.42 -0.49 -13.72
CA LEU A 53 -11.06 -0.33 -14.25
C LEU A 53 -10.90 -0.99 -15.61
N SER A 54 -9.98 -0.46 -16.41
CA SER A 54 -9.49 -1.16 -17.59
C SER A 54 -8.79 -2.48 -17.20
N GLY A 55 -8.77 -3.46 -18.12
CA GLY A 55 -8.14 -4.76 -17.85
C GLY A 55 -6.69 -4.65 -17.37
N ARG A 56 -5.88 -3.81 -18.05
CA ARG A 56 -4.48 -3.56 -17.66
C ARG A 56 -4.34 -2.95 -16.27
N LEU A 57 -5.22 -2.02 -15.89
CA LEU A 57 -5.17 -1.39 -14.57
C LEU A 57 -5.66 -2.34 -13.47
N ALA A 58 -6.60 -3.22 -13.79
CA ALA A 58 -7.06 -4.25 -12.89
C ALA A 58 -6.00 -5.33 -12.63
N GLU A 59 -5.25 -5.73 -13.66
CA GLU A 59 -4.08 -6.62 -13.52
C GLU A 59 -3.00 -5.96 -12.64
N LEU A 60 -2.66 -4.71 -12.91
CA LEU A 60 -1.71 -3.95 -12.08
C LEU A 60 -2.14 -3.91 -10.61
N ASN A 61 -3.43 -3.66 -10.33
CA ASN A 61 -3.92 -3.62 -8.96
C ASN A 61 -4.01 -5.01 -8.32
N HIS A 62 -4.36 -6.05 -9.09
CA HIS A 62 -4.27 -7.43 -8.63
C HIS A 62 -2.87 -7.75 -8.14
N ASP A 63 -1.85 -7.45 -8.95
CA ASP A 63 -0.46 -7.72 -8.62
C ASP A 63 0.02 -6.94 -7.40
N ARG A 64 -0.41 -5.67 -7.27
CA ARG A 64 -0.18 -4.87 -6.06
C ARG A 64 -0.78 -5.53 -4.81
N PHE A 65 -2.01 -6.03 -4.87
CA PHE A 65 -2.60 -6.71 -3.71
C PHE A 65 -1.88 -8.01 -3.38
N GLN A 66 -1.41 -8.77 -4.38
CA GLN A 66 -0.62 -10.00 -4.12
C GLN A 66 0.72 -9.68 -3.48
N GLN A 67 1.42 -8.68 -3.98
CA GLN A 67 2.76 -8.34 -3.53
C GLN A 67 2.77 -7.63 -2.16
N PHE A 68 1.63 -7.13 -1.65
CA PHE A 68 1.55 -6.36 -0.39
C PHE A 68 2.32 -7.04 0.76
N ASP A 69 3.19 -6.29 1.42
CA ASP A 69 4.04 -6.86 2.45
C ASP A 69 3.21 -7.24 3.69
N ALA A 70 3.04 -8.53 3.92
CA ALA A 70 2.27 -9.05 5.05
C ALA A 70 2.98 -8.80 6.39
N ASP A 71 4.30 -8.58 6.39
CA ASP A 71 5.05 -8.28 7.62
C ASP A 71 4.66 -6.91 8.16
N LEU A 72 4.15 -5.99 7.33
CA LEU A 72 3.62 -4.71 7.80
C LEU A 72 2.35 -4.85 8.65
N ILE A 73 1.60 -5.96 8.54
CA ILE A 73 0.34 -6.17 9.26
C ILE A 73 0.57 -6.63 10.71
N HIS A 74 1.61 -7.43 10.95
CA HIS A 74 1.82 -8.04 12.28
C HIS A 74 2.88 -7.32 13.10
N THR A 75 3.68 -6.49 12.45
CA THR A 75 4.77 -5.79 13.12
C THR A 75 4.27 -4.41 13.52
N GLY A 76 3.70 -4.31 14.72
CA GLY A 76 3.72 -3.07 15.48
C GLY A 76 5.18 -2.73 15.79
N VAL A 77 5.92 -2.19 14.81
CA VAL A 77 7.34 -1.87 14.99
C VAL A 77 7.44 -0.68 15.93
N SER A 78 7.60 -1.02 17.21
CA SER A 78 8.35 -0.23 18.16
C SER A 78 9.68 0.16 17.53
N GLY A 79 9.83 1.45 17.25
CA GLY A 79 11.10 2.21 17.20
C GLY A 79 12.32 1.60 16.49
N SER A 80 12.79 2.36 15.49
CA SER A 80 14.22 2.53 15.15
C SER A 80 14.97 1.34 14.52
N LYS A 81 15.13 1.41 13.19
CA LYS A 81 16.38 1.87 12.57
C LYS A 81 16.16 2.11 11.09
N ALA A 82 16.42 3.33 10.65
CA ALA A 82 16.73 3.62 9.26
C ALA A 82 17.90 2.71 8.86
N SER A 83 17.62 1.66 8.09
CA SER A 83 18.64 0.89 7.42
C SER A 83 19.21 1.76 6.29
N ASP A 84 20.53 1.85 6.26
CA ASP A 84 21.34 2.72 5.41
C ASP A 84 21.39 2.21 3.95
N GLY A 85 20.21 1.96 3.38
CA GLY A 85 20.00 1.54 2.00
C GLY A 85 18.81 2.29 1.41
N PRO A 86 18.67 2.37 0.07
CA PRO A 86 17.56 3.07 -0.54
C PRO A 86 16.27 2.47 0.02
N LEU A 87 15.46 3.33 0.64
CA LEU A 87 14.22 2.98 1.33
C LEU A 87 13.52 1.82 0.61
N ARG A 88 13.45 0.63 1.24
CA ARG A 88 12.63 -0.53 0.78
C ARG A 88 11.13 -0.20 0.71
N VAL A 89 10.77 1.05 0.94
CA VAL A 89 9.43 1.63 0.82
C VAL A 89 8.93 1.65 -0.62
N LYS A 90 9.79 1.51 -1.64
CA LYS A 90 9.31 1.38 -3.04
C LYS A 90 8.38 0.18 -3.27
N GLN A 91 8.38 -0.82 -2.39
CA GLN A 91 7.60 -2.05 -2.55
C GLN A 91 6.62 -2.34 -1.40
N ALA A 92 6.78 -1.74 -0.23
CA ALA A 92 6.08 -2.22 0.96
C ALA A 92 4.73 -1.53 1.22
N MET A 93 4.52 -0.28 0.79
CA MET A 93 3.26 0.43 1.09
C MET A 93 2.31 0.46 -0.10
N TRP A 94 1.46 -0.57 -0.23
CA TRP A 94 0.23 -0.47 -1.03
C TRP A 94 -1.02 -0.40 -0.13
N ALA A 95 -1.35 0.79 0.37
CA ALA A 95 -2.70 1.18 0.76
C ALA A 95 -2.83 2.69 0.66
#